data_AF-A0A1F4EU02-F1
#
_entry.id   AF-A0A1F4EU02-F1
#
_cell.length_a   1.000
_cell.length_b   1.000
_cell.length_c   1.000
_cell.angle_alpha   90.00
_cell.angle_beta   90.00
_cell.angle_gamma   90.00
#
_symmetry.space_group_name_H-M   'P 1'
#
loop_
_entity.id
_entity.type
_entity.pdbx_description
1 polymer ?
#
loop_
_entity_poly.entity_id
_entity_poly.type
_entity_poly.pdbx_seq_one_letter_code
_entity_poly.pdbx_strand_id
1 'polypeptide(L)'
;MVAILALIALIVFAGSTEARQLAPADCAESVRASRSAPYTLPPPVFIRRSEAPRLMIFVHGLHGDGTSSWQSRNGTNWPALAAQDPAFADFDIFVHEYVLRATGAVPLGEATERFVQVASQHGLVSQYRDVVFVTEGDGVYYIRELLRRVPPFAARATMVFVAGRADETAASAKTDALKIIDGNELLSWPDFMSLQSAYWASLERKPWIHCAVLGRSREGTVPRDSKSSYCSTMPLALEGDDWRSLRPSCFADPVHQALRRSVSQYALPVTQTKAAPASTVSASSRVAVPCQVAMDQLLEIPLAFNADKEDVISAEAIVTDTSRLKAWRASIQKIVGNVAYIRYLIAGLDVFGSDNLSASVPTPKVACAGGEATITVNVLKRPKG
;
A
#
# COMPACT_ATOMS: atom_id res chain seq x y z
N MET A 1 58.22 -33.23 21.70
CA MET A 1 56.96 -33.20 20.92
C MET A 1 55.70 -33.12 21.82
N VAL A 2 55.72 -32.33 22.92
CA VAL A 2 54.57 -32.22 23.86
C VAL A 2 54.29 -30.75 24.30
N ALA A 3 55.03 -29.75 23.80
CA ALA A 3 54.93 -28.37 24.33
C ALA A 3 54.24 -27.33 23.42
N ILE A 4 53.61 -27.74 22.30
CA ILE A 4 53.03 -26.78 21.32
C ILE A 4 51.48 -26.80 21.29
N LEU A 5 50.83 -27.76 21.97
CA LEU A 5 49.37 -27.90 21.94
C LEU A 5 48.61 -27.12 23.03
N ALA A 6 49.31 -26.53 24.01
CA ALA A 6 48.66 -25.82 25.12
C ALA A 6 48.38 -24.32 24.85
N LEU A 7 48.91 -23.74 23.77
CA LEU A 7 48.75 -22.31 23.49
C LEU A 7 47.57 -21.97 22.56
N ILE A 8 46.95 -22.97 21.91
CA ILE A 8 45.83 -22.75 20.97
C ILE A 8 44.46 -22.88 21.66
N ALA A 9 44.40 -23.44 22.89
CA ALA A 9 43.13 -23.65 23.60
C ALA A 9 42.66 -22.45 24.47
N LEU A 10 43.39 -21.33 24.48
CA LEU A 10 43.12 -20.18 25.37
C LEU A 10 42.73 -18.89 24.64
N ILE A 11 42.29 -18.99 23.38
CA ILE A 11 41.72 -17.88 22.59
C ILE A 11 40.35 -18.29 22.01
N VAL A 12 39.44 -18.81 22.84
CA VAL A 12 38.07 -19.16 22.39
C VAL A 12 36.95 -18.69 23.33
N PHE A 13 37.23 -18.13 24.52
CA PHE A 13 36.17 -17.70 25.44
C PHE A 13 36.33 -16.26 25.95
N ALA A 14 36.22 -15.29 25.03
CA ALA A 14 35.98 -13.89 25.34
C ALA A 14 35.19 -13.19 24.21
N GLY A 15 34.07 -13.79 23.81
CA GLY A 15 33.29 -13.35 22.66
C GLY A 15 31.78 -13.56 22.83
N SER A 16 31.22 -13.26 24.00
CA SER A 16 29.77 -13.15 24.16
C SER A 16 29.41 -12.11 25.22
N THR A 17 30.01 -10.92 25.15
CA THR A 17 29.37 -9.73 25.68
C THR A 17 28.54 -9.16 24.55
N GLU A 18 27.22 -9.20 24.75
CA GLU A 18 26.17 -8.52 24.02
C GLU A 18 26.69 -7.47 23.04
N ALA A 19 26.39 -7.67 21.75
CA ALA A 19 26.32 -6.57 20.82
C ALA A 19 25.23 -5.60 21.30
N ARG A 20 25.55 -4.76 22.30
CA ARG A 20 25.07 -3.39 22.32
C ARG A 20 25.60 -2.79 21.03
N GLN A 21 24.83 -2.95 19.95
CA GLN A 21 24.83 -1.97 18.88
C GLN A 21 24.69 -0.64 19.59
N LEU A 22 25.80 0.07 19.77
CA LEU A 22 25.76 1.48 20.09
C LEU A 22 24.89 2.08 19.00
N ALA A 23 23.67 2.46 19.37
CA ALA A 23 22.86 3.27 18.50
C ALA A 23 23.77 4.45 18.08
N PRO A 24 23.89 4.75 16.78
CA PRO A 24 24.72 5.86 16.32
C PRO A 24 24.41 7.10 17.16
N ALA A 25 25.40 7.97 17.42
CA ALA A 25 25.21 9.17 18.26
C ALA A 25 23.92 9.95 17.89
N ASP A 26 23.59 9.97 16.59
CA ASP A 26 22.38 10.55 16.00
C ASP A 26 21.06 10.03 16.60
N CYS A 27 21.04 8.79 17.10
CA CYS A 27 19.87 8.19 17.72
C CYS A 27 19.64 8.67 19.16
N ALA A 28 20.70 8.99 19.90
CA ALA A 28 20.55 9.45 21.29
C ALA A 28 19.84 10.83 21.35
N GLU A 29 20.20 11.74 20.46
CA GLU A 29 19.59 13.07 20.35
C GLU A 29 18.13 12.98 19.89
N SER A 30 17.87 12.21 18.82
CA SER A 30 16.53 11.96 18.29
C SER A 30 15.56 11.41 19.35
N VAL A 31 16.04 10.45 20.16
CA VAL A 31 15.24 9.81 21.21
C VAL A 31 14.90 10.79 22.32
N ARG A 32 15.88 11.60 22.75
CA ARG A 32 15.64 12.61 23.81
C ARG A 32 14.62 13.63 23.34
N ALA A 33 14.75 14.13 22.12
CA ALA A 33 13.84 15.10 21.56
C ALA A 33 12.41 14.51 21.39
N SER A 34 12.27 13.29 20.84
CA SER A 34 10.96 12.64 20.64
C SER A 34 10.24 12.33 21.95
N ARG A 35 10.95 11.85 22.97
CA ARG A 35 10.36 11.55 24.29
C ARG A 35 9.93 12.79 25.07
N SER A 36 10.52 13.95 24.78
CA SER A 36 10.21 15.20 25.48
C SER A 36 8.96 15.92 24.97
N ALA A 37 8.44 15.53 23.80
CA ALA A 37 7.18 16.06 23.29
C ALA A 37 6.01 15.46 24.09
N PRO A 38 5.23 16.26 24.84
CA PRO A 38 4.13 15.74 25.65
C PRO A 38 3.03 15.21 24.72
N TYR A 39 3.01 13.89 24.54
CA TYR A 39 1.87 13.18 23.98
C TYR A 39 0.81 13.04 25.09
N THR A 40 0.13 14.13 25.42
CA THR A 40 -0.92 14.16 26.45
C THR A 40 -2.32 14.26 25.87
N LEU A 41 -2.43 14.49 24.56
CA LEU A 41 -3.71 14.64 23.88
C LEU A 41 -4.05 13.34 23.12
N PRO A 42 -5.24 12.76 23.35
CA PRO A 42 -5.70 11.62 22.57
C PRO A 42 -5.92 12.08 21.10
N PRO A 43 -5.56 11.26 20.12
CA PRO A 43 -5.93 11.49 18.72
C PRO A 43 -7.45 11.61 18.52
N PRO A 44 -7.91 12.30 17.46
CA PRO A 44 -7.10 12.94 16.42
C PRO A 44 -6.44 14.25 16.89
N VAL A 45 -5.18 14.48 16.54
CA VAL A 45 -4.40 15.62 17.06
C VAL A 45 -3.26 16.07 16.14
N PHE A 46 -2.95 17.37 16.17
CA PHE A 46 -1.72 17.90 15.59
C PHE A 46 -0.54 17.66 16.54
N ILE A 47 0.51 17.02 16.02
CA ILE A 47 1.81 16.91 16.70
C ILE A 47 2.67 18.12 16.40
N ARG A 48 2.59 18.64 15.18
CA ARG A 48 3.15 19.93 14.77
C ARG A 48 2.14 20.66 13.89
N ARG A 49 1.87 21.92 14.24
CA ARG A 49 1.08 22.85 13.44
C ARG A 49 1.83 24.17 13.34
N SER A 50 2.52 24.33 12.23
CA SER A 50 3.39 25.45 11.88
C SER A 50 2.86 26.25 10.69
N GLU A 51 1.61 25.99 10.27
CA GLU A 51 1.00 26.57 9.07
C GLU A 51 1.76 26.21 7.79
N ALA A 52 2.39 25.03 7.80
CA ALA A 52 3.14 24.55 6.67
C ALA A 52 2.20 24.25 5.48
N PRO A 53 2.65 24.41 4.22
CA PRO A 53 1.79 24.24 3.06
C PRO A 53 1.37 22.79 2.80
N ARG A 54 1.98 21.81 3.48
CA ARG A 54 1.73 20.39 3.29
C ARG A 54 1.32 19.73 4.61
N LEU A 55 0.61 18.61 4.50
CA LEU A 55 0.15 17.83 5.65
C LEU A 55 0.66 16.40 5.55
N MET A 56 1.21 15.88 6.65
CA MET A 56 1.52 14.48 6.82
C MET A 56 0.57 13.88 7.88
N ILE A 57 -0.25 12.92 7.47
CA ILE A 57 -1.25 12.27 8.31
C ILE A 57 -0.79 10.85 8.65
N PHE A 58 -0.57 10.59 9.94
CA PHE A 58 -0.32 9.25 10.46
C PHE A 58 -1.66 8.56 10.76
N VAL A 59 -1.91 7.42 10.12
CA VAL A 59 -3.12 6.60 10.23
C VAL A 59 -2.74 5.18 10.66
N HIS A 60 -3.21 4.71 11.81
CA HIS A 60 -2.86 3.36 12.27
C HIS A 60 -3.48 2.26 11.40
N GLY A 61 -3.04 1.01 11.58
CA GLY A 61 -3.65 -0.15 10.91
C GLY A 61 -5.06 -0.45 11.42
N LEU A 62 -5.79 -1.38 10.78
CA LEU A 62 -7.20 -1.67 11.12
C LEU A 62 -7.41 -2.12 12.57
N HIS A 63 -6.36 -2.61 13.23
CA HIS A 63 -6.39 -3.16 14.58
C HIS A 63 -5.56 -2.35 15.58
N GLY A 64 -4.99 -1.24 15.12
CA GLY A 64 -4.16 -0.36 15.92
C GLY A 64 -4.98 0.67 16.69
N ASP A 65 -4.25 1.57 17.34
CA ASP A 65 -4.78 2.81 17.90
C ASP A 65 -3.80 3.95 17.61
N GLY A 66 -4.26 5.20 17.72
CA GLY A 66 -3.47 6.36 17.33
C GLY A 66 -2.23 6.60 18.19
N THR A 67 -2.02 5.85 19.27
CA THR A 67 -0.89 6.01 20.18
C THR A 67 0.07 4.83 20.10
N SER A 68 -0.42 3.63 20.44
CA SER A 68 0.39 2.44 20.56
C SER A 68 0.89 1.96 19.20
N SER A 69 0.17 2.20 18.09
CA SER A 69 0.66 1.83 16.74
C SER A 69 1.94 2.54 16.32
N TRP A 70 2.25 3.67 16.96
CA TRP A 70 3.37 4.51 16.56
C TRP A 70 4.54 4.51 17.54
N GLN A 71 4.44 3.75 18.63
CA GLN A 71 5.49 3.67 19.63
C GLN A 71 6.47 2.52 19.35
N SER A 72 7.74 2.87 19.21
CA SER A 72 8.85 1.92 19.08
C SER A 72 9.25 1.29 20.43
N ARG A 73 10.11 0.27 20.40
CA ARG A 73 10.58 -0.44 21.61
C ARG A 73 11.28 0.46 22.62
N ASN A 74 11.98 1.50 22.15
CA ASN A 74 12.64 2.47 23.03
C ASN A 74 11.69 3.61 23.45
N GLY A 75 10.39 3.51 23.20
CA GLY A 75 9.41 4.53 23.58
C GLY A 75 9.35 5.74 22.66
N THR A 76 10.19 5.82 21.62
CA THR A 76 10.10 6.88 20.59
C THR A 76 8.76 6.76 19.87
N ASN A 77 8.04 7.87 19.77
CA ASN A 77 6.80 7.98 19.00
C ASN A 77 7.14 8.52 17.60
N TRP A 78 6.74 7.78 16.55
CA TRP A 78 7.13 8.13 15.18
C TRP A 78 6.56 9.48 14.69
N PRO A 79 5.27 9.82 14.89
CA PRO A 79 4.77 11.16 14.59
C PRO A 79 5.59 12.27 15.26
N ALA A 80 5.94 12.13 16.54
CA ALA A 80 6.78 13.09 17.26
C ALA A 80 8.20 13.16 16.70
N LEU A 81 8.78 12.01 16.32
CA LEU A 81 10.06 11.96 15.62
C LEU A 81 9.97 12.73 14.30
N ALA A 82 8.97 12.46 13.45
CA ALA A 82 8.77 13.15 12.18
C ALA A 82 8.56 14.67 12.35
N ALA A 83 7.85 15.10 13.38
CA ALA A 83 7.65 16.52 13.71
C ALA A 83 8.94 17.26 14.06
N GLN A 84 10.01 16.56 14.45
CA GLN A 84 11.30 17.14 14.81
C GLN A 84 12.33 17.02 13.69
N ASP A 85 11.99 16.30 12.63
CA ASP A 85 12.88 16.08 11.50
C ASP A 85 12.91 17.30 10.57
N PRO A 86 14.08 17.92 10.33
CA PRO A 86 14.22 19.00 9.36
C PRO A 86 13.82 18.60 7.94
N ALA A 87 13.94 17.32 7.57
CA ALA A 87 13.52 16.82 6.26
C ALA A 87 12.01 16.97 6.02
N PHE A 88 11.23 17.14 7.09
CA PHE A 88 9.79 17.36 7.04
C PHE A 88 9.39 18.78 7.43
N ALA A 89 10.29 19.77 7.48
CA ALA A 89 9.97 21.13 7.94
C ALA A 89 8.78 21.79 7.21
N ASP A 90 8.53 21.42 5.95
CA ASP A 90 7.41 21.91 5.14
C ASP A 90 6.07 21.18 5.40
N PHE A 91 5.99 20.32 6.42
CA PHE A 91 4.79 19.55 6.75
C PHE A 91 4.26 19.90 8.14
N ASP A 92 2.96 20.13 8.25
CA ASP A 92 2.27 19.93 9.51
C ASP A 92 2.03 18.43 9.71
N ILE A 93 2.11 17.98 10.97
CA ILE A 93 2.04 16.56 11.32
C ILE A 93 0.78 16.31 12.12
N PHE A 94 -0.08 15.45 11.59
CA PHE A 94 -1.36 15.11 12.20
C PHE A 94 -1.46 13.61 12.44
N VAL A 95 -1.99 13.21 13.59
CA VAL A 95 -2.31 11.82 13.89
C VAL A 95 -3.82 11.67 13.82
N HIS A 96 -4.29 10.77 12.97
CA HIS A 96 -5.69 10.41 12.87
C HIS A 96 -5.93 9.03 13.47
N GLU A 97 -6.96 8.94 14.31
CA GLU A 97 -7.42 7.69 14.90
C GLU A 97 -8.85 7.41 14.46
N TYR A 98 -9.11 6.14 14.18
CA TYR A 98 -10.43 5.63 13.90
C TYR A 98 -10.61 4.31 14.66
N VAL A 99 -11.82 4.05 15.14
CA VAL A 99 -12.07 2.88 15.98
C VAL A 99 -12.90 1.85 15.21
N LEU A 100 -12.31 0.68 14.98
CA LEU A 100 -12.99 -0.50 14.45
C LEU A 100 -13.14 -1.52 15.62
N ARG A 101 -14.17 -1.38 16.46
CA ARG A 101 -14.35 -2.28 17.62
C ARG A 101 -14.88 -3.64 17.20
N ALA A 102 -14.32 -4.73 17.72
CA ALA A 102 -14.82 -6.09 17.49
C ALA A 102 -16.27 -6.31 17.99
N THR A 103 -16.77 -5.48 18.92
CA THR A 103 -18.18 -5.46 19.35
C THR A 103 -18.79 -4.09 19.03
N GLY A 104 -19.83 -4.06 18.19
CA GLY A 104 -20.46 -2.81 17.74
C GLY A 104 -19.58 -1.98 16.80
N ALA A 105 -18.83 -2.64 15.92
CA ALA A 105 -17.93 -2.01 14.96
C ALA A 105 -18.61 -0.89 14.17
N VAL A 106 -17.97 0.27 14.13
CA VAL A 106 -18.29 1.31 13.16
C VAL A 106 -17.89 0.77 11.79
N PRO A 107 -18.82 0.64 10.83
CA PRO A 107 -18.51 0.29 9.45
C PRO A 107 -17.35 1.14 8.91
N LEU A 108 -16.49 0.56 8.07
CA LEU A 108 -15.36 1.31 7.49
C LEU A 108 -15.82 2.61 6.82
N GLY A 109 -16.97 2.56 6.13
CA GLY A 109 -17.61 3.74 5.55
C GLY A 109 -17.92 4.82 6.59
N GLU A 110 -18.57 4.47 7.70
CA GLU A 110 -18.86 5.43 8.78
C GLU A 110 -17.57 5.95 9.44
N ALA A 111 -16.53 5.11 9.58
CA ALA A 111 -15.23 5.55 10.11
C ALA A 111 -14.56 6.60 9.21
N THR A 112 -14.76 6.51 7.88
CA THR A 112 -14.28 7.54 6.94
C THR A 112 -15.18 8.78 6.91
N GLU A 113 -16.48 8.66 7.13
CA GLU A 113 -17.39 9.81 7.29
C GLU A 113 -17.06 10.61 8.55
N ARG A 114 -16.71 9.93 9.64
CA ARG A 114 -16.21 10.60 10.86
C ARG A 114 -14.92 11.38 10.59
N PHE A 115 -14.04 10.88 9.73
CA PHE A 115 -12.86 11.65 9.31
C PHE A 115 -13.24 12.92 8.55
N VAL A 116 -14.31 12.95 7.76
CA VAL A 116 -14.77 14.19 7.11
C VAL A 116 -15.09 15.27 8.14
N GLN A 117 -15.71 14.89 9.26
CA GLN A 117 -16.00 15.81 10.36
C GLN A 117 -14.70 16.33 11.00
N VAL A 118 -13.76 15.44 11.31
CA VAL A 118 -12.43 15.81 11.84
C VAL A 118 -11.69 16.72 10.87
N ALA A 119 -11.66 16.36 9.59
CA ALA A 119 -10.98 17.13 8.56
C ALA A 119 -11.58 18.52 8.39
N SER A 120 -12.90 18.65 8.49
CA SER A 120 -13.58 19.94 8.47
C SER A 120 -13.24 20.78 9.70
N GLN A 121 -13.35 20.20 10.90
CA GLN A 121 -13.04 20.87 12.18
C GLN A 121 -11.60 21.39 12.24
N HIS A 122 -10.66 20.64 11.67
CA HIS A 122 -9.24 21.01 11.66
C HIS A 122 -8.79 21.75 10.39
N GLY A 123 -9.69 21.98 9.43
CA GLY A 123 -9.36 22.65 8.16
C GLY A 123 -8.40 21.85 7.26
N LEU A 124 -8.32 20.53 7.40
CA LEU A 124 -7.33 19.69 6.74
C LEU A 124 -7.48 19.70 5.20
N VAL A 125 -8.70 19.86 4.68
CA VAL A 125 -8.94 19.92 3.24
C VAL A 125 -8.58 21.28 2.66
N SER A 126 -8.92 22.36 3.36
CA SER A 126 -8.82 23.72 2.83
C SER A 126 -7.41 24.30 2.97
N GLN A 127 -6.70 23.98 4.05
CA GLN A 127 -5.44 24.63 4.42
C GLN A 127 -4.22 24.09 3.66
N TYR A 128 -4.19 22.80 3.34
CA TYR A 128 -2.96 22.15 2.87
C TYR A 128 -3.00 21.86 1.38
N ARG A 129 -1.97 22.26 0.64
CA ARG A 129 -1.87 22.02 -0.81
C ARG A 129 -1.68 20.54 -1.13
N ASP A 130 -0.77 19.89 -0.41
CA ASP A 130 -0.38 18.50 -0.62
C ASP A 130 -0.60 17.69 0.67
N VAL A 131 -1.07 16.45 0.52
CA VAL A 131 -1.29 15.52 1.64
C VAL A 131 -0.49 14.25 1.42
N VAL A 132 0.27 13.87 2.44
CA VAL A 132 0.97 12.59 2.55
C VAL A 132 0.31 11.77 3.65
N PHE A 133 0.01 10.52 3.37
CA PHE A 133 -0.41 9.57 4.39
C PHE A 133 0.76 8.66 4.79
N VAL A 134 0.88 8.37 6.08
CA VAL A 134 1.76 7.34 6.63
C VAL A 134 0.89 6.34 7.36
N THR A 135 0.97 5.07 6.99
CA THR A 135 0.10 4.03 7.56
C THR A 135 0.84 2.76 7.92
N GLU A 136 0.36 2.08 8.94
CA GLU A 136 0.76 0.71 9.28
C GLU A 136 -0.01 -0.28 8.40
N GLY A 137 0.69 -1.18 7.70
CA GLY A 137 0.18 -2.34 6.97
C GLY A 137 -1.22 -2.16 6.34
N ASP A 138 -2.20 -2.78 6.99
CA ASP A 138 -3.61 -2.87 6.55
C ASP A 138 -4.39 -1.53 6.64
N GLY A 139 -3.87 -0.50 7.29
CA GLY A 139 -4.47 0.83 7.29
C GLY A 139 -4.52 1.48 5.89
N VAL A 140 -3.78 0.93 4.92
CA VAL A 140 -3.91 1.32 3.51
C VAL A 140 -5.34 1.12 2.98
N TYR A 141 -6.09 0.12 3.47
CA TYR A 141 -7.47 -0.10 3.04
C TYR A 141 -8.40 1.01 3.54
N TYR A 142 -8.17 1.50 4.76
CA TYR A 142 -8.87 2.67 5.29
C TYR A 142 -8.57 3.90 4.44
N ILE A 143 -7.29 4.15 4.10
CA ILE A 143 -6.91 5.31 3.29
C ILE A 143 -7.53 5.23 1.89
N ARG A 144 -7.52 4.07 1.24
CA ARG A 144 -8.14 3.95 -0.10
C ARG A 144 -9.64 4.22 -0.05
N GLU A 145 -10.34 3.72 0.97
CA GLU A 145 -11.76 4.01 1.18
C GLU A 145 -12.02 5.48 1.50
N LEU A 146 -11.15 6.09 2.31
CA LEU A 146 -11.20 7.51 2.62
C LEU A 146 -11.05 8.35 1.34
N LEU A 147 -10.05 8.05 0.52
CA LEU A 147 -9.83 8.76 -0.73
C LEU A 147 -10.96 8.50 -1.74
N ARG A 148 -11.65 7.36 -1.65
CA ARG A 148 -12.88 7.10 -2.41
C ARG A 148 -14.03 8.02 -2.03
N ARG A 149 -14.27 8.18 -0.74
CA ARG A 149 -15.40 8.95 -0.23
C ARG A 149 -15.15 10.45 -0.14
N VAL A 150 -13.89 10.87 -0.17
CA VAL A 150 -13.52 12.28 0.00
C VAL A 150 -12.66 12.75 -1.19
N PRO A 151 -13.28 13.00 -2.37
CA PRO A 151 -12.57 13.44 -3.58
C PRO A 151 -11.64 14.65 -3.39
N PRO A 152 -11.96 15.67 -2.56
CA PRO A 152 -11.03 16.76 -2.29
C PRO A 152 -9.70 16.31 -1.67
N PHE A 153 -9.69 15.24 -0.86
CA PHE A 153 -8.46 14.64 -0.36
C PHE A 153 -7.75 13.83 -1.44
N ALA A 154 -8.48 13.06 -2.26
CA ALA A 154 -7.90 12.32 -3.37
C ALA A 154 -7.13 13.25 -4.33
N ALA A 155 -7.67 14.43 -4.63
CA ALA A 155 -7.02 15.42 -5.49
C ALA A 155 -5.70 15.99 -4.90
N ARG A 156 -5.55 15.98 -3.57
CA ARG A 156 -4.40 16.55 -2.85
C ARG A 156 -3.42 15.48 -2.35
N ALA A 157 -3.85 14.22 -2.30
CA ALA A 157 -3.01 13.10 -1.88
C ALA A 157 -1.88 12.91 -2.90
N THR A 158 -0.63 13.07 -2.48
CA THR A 158 0.55 12.86 -3.34
C THR A 158 1.17 11.49 -3.11
N MET A 159 1.13 11.01 -1.86
CA MET A 159 1.79 9.78 -1.46
C MET A 159 1.07 9.11 -0.29
N VAL A 160 1.11 7.77 -0.28
CA VAL A 160 0.81 6.91 0.86
C VAL A 160 2.05 6.07 1.16
N PHE A 161 2.66 6.25 2.32
CA PHE A 161 3.75 5.42 2.80
C PHE A 161 3.20 4.31 3.70
N VAL A 162 3.39 3.05 3.31
CA VAL A 162 2.90 1.89 4.04
C VAL A 162 4.08 1.21 4.74
N ALA A 163 4.09 1.26 6.07
CA ALA A 163 5.05 0.56 6.91
C ALA A 163 4.50 -0.83 7.26
N GLY A 164 5.17 -1.88 6.77
CA GLY A 164 4.79 -3.27 6.96
C GLY A 164 4.00 -3.86 5.81
N ARG A 165 3.54 -5.09 6.02
CA ARG A 165 2.76 -5.86 5.03
C ARG A 165 1.27 -5.59 5.29
N ALA A 166 0.50 -5.21 4.28
CA ALA A 166 -0.94 -5.41 4.37
C ALA A 166 -1.21 -6.88 4.05
N ASP A 167 -1.72 -7.60 5.04
CA ASP A 167 -2.07 -9.00 4.87
C ASP A 167 -3.55 -9.09 4.50
N GLU A 168 -3.84 -9.19 3.21
CA GLU A 168 -5.20 -9.34 2.68
C GLU A 168 -5.95 -10.52 3.34
N THR A 169 -5.25 -11.60 3.68
CA THR A 169 -5.87 -12.79 4.31
C THR A 169 -6.19 -12.55 5.77
N ALA A 170 -5.30 -11.85 6.50
CA ALA A 170 -5.58 -11.48 7.89
C ALA A 170 -6.68 -10.41 7.99
N ALA A 171 -6.72 -9.49 7.02
CA ALA A 171 -7.79 -8.51 6.89
C ALA A 171 -9.12 -9.20 6.53
N SER A 172 -9.10 -10.14 5.56
CA SER A 172 -10.29 -10.88 5.15
C SER A 172 -10.85 -11.80 6.23
N ALA A 173 -9.99 -12.44 7.03
CA ALA A 173 -10.43 -13.36 8.10
C ALA A 173 -11.15 -12.64 9.26
N LYS A 174 -11.13 -11.31 9.29
CA LYS A 174 -11.74 -10.49 10.35
C LYS A 174 -12.85 -9.58 9.82
N THR A 175 -13.33 -9.82 8.59
CA THR A 175 -14.35 -8.99 7.94
C THR A 175 -15.71 -9.03 8.57
N ASP A 176 -16.03 -10.04 9.38
CA ASP A 176 -17.29 -10.03 10.14
C ASP A 176 -17.35 -8.86 11.14
N ALA A 177 -16.19 -8.37 11.58
CA ALA A 177 -16.05 -7.14 12.38
C ALA A 177 -15.91 -5.87 11.51
N LEU A 178 -15.66 -6.02 10.21
CA LEU A 178 -15.59 -4.93 9.24
C LEU A 178 -16.83 -5.02 8.36
N LYS A 179 -17.99 -4.65 8.88
CA LYS A 179 -19.16 -4.46 8.03
C LYS A 179 -18.83 -3.33 7.05
N ILE A 180 -18.44 -3.67 5.83
CA ILE A 180 -18.14 -2.68 4.81
C ILE A 180 -19.46 -2.36 4.14
N ILE A 181 -20.02 -1.20 4.49
CA ILE A 181 -21.30 -0.74 3.96
C ILE A 181 -21.03 0.28 2.86
N ASP A 182 -21.48 0.00 1.64
CA ASP A 182 -21.55 0.98 0.55
C ASP A 182 -23.02 1.26 0.24
N GLY A 183 -23.49 2.46 0.61
CA GLY A 183 -24.92 2.77 0.61
C GLY A 183 -25.69 1.88 1.59
N ASN A 184 -26.54 1.00 1.05
CA ASN A 184 -27.35 0.04 1.83
C ASN A 184 -26.84 -1.41 1.71
N GLU A 185 -25.75 -1.65 0.97
CA GLU A 185 -25.23 -2.98 0.70
C GLU A 185 -24.05 -3.32 1.61
N LEU A 186 -24.08 -4.52 2.19
CA LEU A 186 -22.96 -5.09 2.92
C LEU A 186 -22.06 -5.82 1.92
N LEU A 187 -20.85 -5.30 1.71
CA LEU A 187 -19.88 -5.89 0.80
C LEU A 187 -19.12 -7.03 1.46
N SER A 188 -18.92 -8.12 0.72
CA SER A 188 -17.91 -9.12 1.05
C SER A 188 -16.51 -8.52 0.88
N TRP A 189 -15.48 -9.14 1.46
CA TRP A 189 -14.10 -8.67 1.26
C TRP A 189 -13.65 -8.70 -0.21
N PRO A 190 -13.91 -9.77 -0.99
CA PRO A 190 -13.65 -9.74 -2.43
C PRO A 190 -14.34 -8.59 -3.17
N ASP A 191 -15.60 -8.30 -2.83
CA ASP A 191 -16.37 -7.21 -3.47
C ASP A 191 -15.80 -5.85 -3.08
N PHE A 192 -15.48 -5.66 -1.80
CA PHE A 192 -14.79 -4.45 -1.33
C PHE A 192 -13.46 -4.25 -2.06
N MET A 193 -12.62 -5.28 -2.14
CA MET A 193 -11.32 -5.19 -2.82
C MET A 193 -11.48 -4.91 -4.32
N SER A 194 -12.52 -5.47 -4.94
CA SER A 194 -12.87 -5.19 -6.34
C SER A 194 -13.30 -3.73 -6.52
N LEU A 195 -14.17 -3.22 -5.65
CA LEU A 195 -14.59 -1.82 -5.62
C LEU A 195 -13.40 -0.87 -5.41
N GLN A 196 -12.55 -1.17 -4.43
CA GLN A 196 -11.32 -0.39 -4.17
C GLN A 196 -10.39 -0.38 -5.38
N SER A 197 -10.28 -1.50 -6.09
CA SER A 197 -9.42 -1.61 -7.28
C SER A 197 -10.00 -0.81 -8.45
N ALA A 198 -11.30 -0.93 -8.69
CA ALA A 198 -12.00 -0.18 -9.73
C ALA A 198 -11.93 1.34 -9.50
N TYR A 199 -12.16 1.79 -8.27
CA TYR A 199 -12.02 3.20 -7.92
C TYR A 199 -10.57 3.70 -8.07
N TRP A 200 -9.61 2.92 -7.56
CA TRP A 200 -8.21 3.32 -7.69
C TRP A 200 -7.76 3.42 -9.15
N ALA A 201 -8.29 2.55 -10.01
CA ALA A 201 -8.06 2.61 -11.44
C ALA A 201 -8.65 3.88 -12.08
N SER A 202 -9.78 4.39 -11.58
CA SER A 202 -10.47 5.55 -12.12
C SER A 202 -9.98 6.91 -11.62
N LEU A 203 -9.12 6.95 -10.58
CA LEU A 203 -8.50 8.19 -10.11
C LEU A 203 -7.69 8.86 -11.22
N GLU A 204 -8.05 10.11 -11.55
CA GLU A 204 -7.30 10.96 -12.49
C GLU A 204 -5.86 11.16 -12.02
N ARG A 205 -5.69 11.38 -10.71
CA ARG A 205 -4.38 11.48 -10.05
C ARG A 205 -4.29 10.43 -8.94
N LYS A 206 -3.53 9.38 -9.19
CA LYS A 206 -3.24 8.32 -8.20
C LYS A 206 -2.09 8.78 -7.30
N PRO A 207 -2.24 8.81 -5.97
CA PRO A 207 -1.10 9.02 -5.09
C PRO A 207 -0.13 7.84 -5.21
N TRP A 208 1.16 8.11 -5.04
CA TRP A 208 2.18 7.06 -5.01
C TRP A 208 2.04 6.23 -3.73
N ILE A 209 1.81 4.91 -3.86
CA ILE A 209 1.85 4.02 -2.70
C ILE A 209 3.25 3.41 -2.61
N HIS A 210 4.03 3.86 -1.64
CA HIS A 210 5.36 3.33 -1.35
C HIS A 210 5.29 2.40 -0.14
N CYS A 211 5.75 1.16 -0.31
CA CYS A 211 5.70 0.15 0.73
C CYS A 211 7.10 -0.13 1.28
N ALA A 212 7.23 -0.19 2.59
CA ALA A 212 8.44 -0.64 3.28
C ALA A 212 8.09 -1.85 4.13
N VAL A 213 8.53 -3.04 3.72
CA VAL A 213 8.10 -4.34 4.24
C VAL A 213 9.25 -5.06 4.90
N LEU A 214 9.00 -5.76 6.01
CA LEU A 214 10.01 -6.63 6.60
C LEU A 214 10.30 -7.80 5.66
N GLY A 215 11.57 -7.98 5.31
CA GLY A 215 12.04 -9.09 4.48
C GLY A 215 13.04 -9.95 5.23
N ARG A 216 12.85 -11.28 5.20
CA ARG A 216 13.89 -12.25 5.58
C ARG A 216 14.84 -12.60 4.43
N SER A 217 14.68 -11.99 3.26
CA SER A 217 15.42 -12.39 2.07
C SER A 217 16.88 -11.91 2.16
N ARG A 218 17.81 -12.85 2.35
CA ARG A 218 19.25 -12.66 2.14
C ARG A 218 19.60 -12.19 0.71
N GLU A 219 18.62 -12.17 -0.20
CA GLU A 219 18.77 -11.78 -1.62
C GLU A 219 18.12 -10.42 -1.96
N GLY A 220 17.68 -9.63 -0.96
CA GLY A 220 17.36 -8.20 -1.17
C GLY A 220 16.07 -7.89 -1.93
N THR A 221 15.34 -8.88 -2.44
CA THR A 221 14.01 -8.68 -3.07
C THR A 221 12.90 -9.36 -2.27
N VAL A 222 11.88 -8.61 -1.89
CA VAL A 222 10.59 -9.18 -1.44
C VAL A 222 9.80 -9.55 -2.69
N PRO A 223 9.42 -10.82 -2.89
CA PRO A 223 8.57 -11.18 -4.02
C PRO A 223 7.33 -10.32 -4.02
N ARG A 224 6.93 -9.83 -5.21
CA ARG A 224 5.66 -9.10 -5.40
C ARG A 224 4.50 -10.09 -5.25
N ASP A 225 4.25 -10.54 -4.03
CA ASP A 225 3.11 -11.36 -3.67
C ASP A 225 1.84 -10.49 -3.58
N SER A 226 0.68 -11.09 -3.32
CA SER A 226 -0.59 -10.36 -3.14
C SER A 226 -0.49 -9.22 -2.11
N LYS A 227 0.43 -9.32 -1.16
CA LYS A 227 0.61 -8.39 -0.02
C LYS A 227 1.37 -7.11 -0.38
N SER A 228 1.78 -6.97 -1.64
CA SER A 228 2.35 -5.73 -2.21
C SER A 228 1.68 -5.32 -3.53
N SER A 229 0.52 -5.94 -3.83
CA SER A 229 -0.22 -5.72 -5.09
C SER A 229 -0.64 -4.25 -5.28
N TYR A 230 -0.84 -3.53 -4.18
CA TYR A 230 -1.24 -2.11 -4.16
C TYR A 230 -0.04 -1.15 -4.17
N CYS A 231 1.20 -1.63 -4.04
CA CYS A 231 2.38 -0.77 -4.06
C CYS A 231 2.67 -0.30 -5.49
N SER A 232 2.82 1.02 -5.65
CA SER A 232 3.16 1.64 -6.94
C SER A 232 4.58 1.29 -7.38
N THR A 233 5.47 1.03 -6.43
CA THR A 233 6.87 0.66 -6.67
C THR A 233 7.20 -0.70 -6.07
N MET A 234 8.37 -1.23 -6.40
CA MET A 234 8.92 -2.39 -5.68
C MET A 234 8.98 -2.06 -4.18
N PRO A 235 8.43 -2.91 -3.30
CA PRO A 235 8.52 -2.68 -1.86
C PRO A 235 9.98 -2.64 -1.41
N LEU A 236 10.30 -1.67 -0.55
CA LEU A 236 11.60 -1.63 0.11
C LEU A 236 11.64 -2.74 1.17
N ALA A 237 12.60 -3.66 1.03
CA ALA A 237 12.89 -4.64 2.06
C ALA A 237 13.58 -3.96 3.24
N LEU A 238 13.01 -4.10 4.43
CA LEU A 238 13.59 -3.68 5.70
C LEU A 238 14.09 -4.90 6.47
N GLU A 239 15.21 -4.71 7.16
CA GLU A 239 15.69 -5.70 8.13
C GLU A 239 14.81 -5.67 9.38
N GLY A 240 14.50 -6.86 9.91
CA GLY A 240 13.71 -7.02 11.12
C GLY A 240 12.89 -8.31 11.08
N ASP A 241 12.55 -8.81 12.27
CA ASP A 241 11.84 -10.07 12.46
C ASP A 241 10.42 -9.89 13.00
N ASP A 242 10.06 -8.68 13.45
CA ASP A 242 8.75 -8.37 14.01
C ASP A 242 8.19 -7.01 13.58
N TRP A 243 6.89 -6.83 13.73
CA TRP A 243 6.20 -5.59 13.37
C TRP A 243 6.71 -4.36 14.15
N ARG A 244 7.30 -4.54 15.34
CA ARG A 244 7.89 -3.43 16.12
C ARG A 244 9.11 -2.84 15.43
N SER A 245 9.80 -3.62 14.61
CA SER A 245 10.93 -3.18 13.80
C SER A 245 10.52 -2.19 12.69
N LEU A 246 9.22 -2.05 12.41
CA LEU A 246 8.67 -1.04 11.49
C LEU A 246 8.43 0.32 12.16
N ARG A 247 8.71 0.44 13.46
CA ARG A 247 8.50 1.65 14.23
C ARG A 247 9.87 2.26 14.55
N PRO A 248 10.22 3.39 13.93
CA PRO A 248 11.57 3.88 14.00
C PRO A 248 11.92 4.33 15.41
N SER A 249 13.12 3.93 15.81
CA SER A 249 13.69 4.25 17.10
C SER A 249 14.42 5.60 17.12
N CYS A 250 14.77 6.14 15.94
CA CYS A 250 15.48 7.40 15.73
C CYS A 250 15.44 7.83 14.25
N PHE A 251 16.03 8.98 13.91
CA PHE A 251 16.15 9.45 12.53
C PHE A 251 16.90 8.49 11.61
N ALA A 252 17.97 7.87 12.09
CA ALA A 252 18.80 6.95 11.29
C ALA A 252 18.14 5.58 11.04
N ASP A 253 16.99 5.32 11.66
CA ASP A 253 16.29 4.06 11.53
C ASP A 253 15.87 3.79 10.06
N PRO A 254 16.12 2.58 9.51
CA PRO A 254 15.87 2.28 8.10
C PRO A 254 14.46 2.62 7.60
N VAL A 255 13.42 2.41 8.41
CA VAL A 255 12.03 2.73 8.01
C VAL A 255 11.79 4.24 7.96
N HIS A 256 12.42 5.01 8.85
CA HIS A 256 12.34 6.46 8.84
C HIS A 256 13.10 7.07 7.66
N GLN A 257 14.29 6.53 7.37
CA GLN A 257 15.06 6.89 6.18
C GLN A 257 14.32 6.52 4.88
N ALA A 258 13.58 5.41 4.88
CA ALA A 258 12.68 5.08 3.77
C ALA A 258 11.61 6.15 3.57
N LEU A 259 10.92 6.56 4.64
CA LEU A 259 9.92 7.63 4.58
C LEU A 259 10.52 8.94 4.04
N ARG A 260 11.70 9.37 4.54
CA ARG A 260 12.40 10.57 4.05
C ARG A 260 12.63 10.52 2.55
N ARG A 261 13.20 9.42 2.05
CA ARG A 261 13.47 9.21 0.63
C ARG A 261 12.18 9.25 -0.19
N SER A 262 11.13 8.55 0.25
CA SER A 262 9.84 8.54 -0.44
C SER A 262 9.20 9.94 -0.50
N VAL A 263 9.21 10.71 0.60
CA VAL A 263 8.69 12.08 0.61
C VAL A 263 9.47 12.95 -0.36
N SER A 264 10.81 12.89 -0.33
CA SER A 264 11.66 13.69 -1.21
C SER A 264 11.44 13.37 -2.70
N GLN A 265 11.15 12.11 -3.01
CA GLN A 265 10.99 11.62 -4.38
C GLN A 265 9.58 11.84 -4.94
N TYR A 266 8.53 11.64 -4.12
CA TYR A 266 7.16 11.53 -4.60
C TYR A 266 6.20 12.62 -4.09
N ALA A 267 6.51 13.23 -2.93
CA ALA A 267 5.60 14.17 -2.29
C ALA A 267 6.05 15.64 -2.42
N LEU A 268 7.35 15.89 -2.53
CA LEU A 268 7.84 17.21 -2.88
C LEU A 268 7.60 17.44 -4.37
N PRO A 269 7.16 18.65 -4.78
CA PRO A 269 7.21 19.02 -6.17
C PRO A 269 8.68 18.89 -6.55
N VAL A 270 9.00 17.88 -7.35
CA VAL A 270 10.21 17.90 -8.16
C VAL A 270 10.15 19.28 -8.80
N THR A 271 11.13 20.14 -8.54
CA THR A 271 11.31 21.38 -9.29
C THR A 271 11.28 20.91 -10.73
N GLN A 272 10.13 21.01 -11.39
CA GLN A 272 9.93 20.35 -12.66
C GLN A 272 10.78 21.16 -13.61
N THR A 273 12.03 20.76 -13.79
CA THR A 273 12.82 21.06 -14.98
C THR A 273 12.01 20.46 -16.11
N LYS A 274 11.02 21.22 -16.59
CA LYS A 274 10.04 20.95 -17.65
C LYS A 274 10.27 19.56 -18.25
N ALA A 275 9.91 18.52 -17.51
CA ALA A 275 10.18 17.16 -17.95
C ALA A 275 9.34 16.97 -19.20
N ALA A 276 9.92 16.38 -20.24
CA ALA A 276 9.16 16.10 -21.44
C ALA A 276 7.86 15.38 -21.02
N PRO A 277 6.70 15.83 -21.53
CA PRO A 277 5.40 15.36 -21.04
C PRO A 277 5.36 13.84 -21.15
N ALA A 278 4.98 13.18 -20.04
CA ALA A 278 4.70 11.76 -20.06
C ALA A 278 3.56 11.51 -21.05
N SER A 279 3.64 10.40 -21.79
CA SER A 279 2.60 9.97 -22.71
C SER A 279 2.12 8.58 -22.31
N THR A 280 0.85 8.28 -22.61
CA THR A 280 0.27 6.97 -22.33
C THR A 280 0.14 6.19 -23.64
N VAL A 281 0.50 4.91 -23.61
CA VAL A 281 0.27 3.96 -24.69
C VAL A 281 -0.61 2.84 -24.16
N SER A 282 -1.63 2.48 -24.94
CA SER A 282 -2.51 1.37 -24.63
C SER A 282 -2.36 0.28 -25.68
N ALA A 283 -2.30 -0.98 -25.24
CA ALA A 283 -2.32 -2.15 -26.10
C ALA A 283 -3.32 -3.16 -25.55
N SER A 284 -4.02 -3.89 -26.42
CA SER A 284 -5.06 -4.83 -26.00
C SER A 284 -4.90 -6.16 -26.70
N SER A 285 -5.26 -7.23 -26.01
CA SER A 285 -5.38 -8.56 -26.60
C SER A 285 -6.65 -9.23 -26.11
N ARG A 286 -7.34 -9.92 -27.02
CA ARG A 286 -8.49 -10.74 -26.67
C ARG A 286 -8.04 -12.10 -26.19
N VAL A 287 -8.71 -12.63 -25.18
CA VAL A 287 -8.49 -13.97 -24.65
C VAL A 287 -9.81 -14.73 -24.63
N ALA A 288 -9.76 -15.99 -25.06
CA ALA A 288 -10.90 -16.89 -24.99
C ALA A 288 -11.19 -17.23 -23.52
N VAL A 289 -12.47 -17.23 -23.16
CA VAL A 289 -12.96 -17.56 -21.82
C VAL A 289 -13.66 -18.91 -21.90
N PRO A 290 -12.99 -20.00 -21.50
CA PRO A 290 -13.61 -21.32 -21.53
C PRO A 290 -14.70 -21.41 -20.47
N CYS A 291 -15.69 -22.23 -20.76
CA CYS A 291 -16.77 -22.50 -19.85
C CYS A 291 -16.30 -23.33 -18.66
N GLN A 292 -16.70 -22.91 -17.45
CA GLN A 292 -16.52 -23.63 -16.18
C GLN A 292 -15.07 -23.93 -15.76
N VAL A 293 -14.06 -23.43 -16.48
CA VAL A 293 -12.65 -23.63 -16.15
C VAL A 293 -12.01 -22.28 -15.87
N ALA A 294 -11.36 -22.16 -14.72
CA ALA A 294 -10.48 -21.03 -14.45
C ALA A 294 -9.18 -21.22 -15.23
N MET A 295 -8.82 -20.25 -16.08
CA MET A 295 -7.54 -20.25 -16.77
C MET A 295 -6.57 -19.33 -16.05
N ASP A 296 -5.45 -19.87 -15.58
CA ASP A 296 -4.27 -19.10 -15.17
C ASP A 296 -3.21 -19.25 -16.26
N GLN A 297 -2.97 -18.19 -17.03
CA GLN A 297 -2.10 -18.21 -18.20
C GLN A 297 -1.22 -16.97 -18.27
N LEU A 298 -0.14 -17.09 -19.04
CA LEU A 298 0.73 -15.97 -19.40
C LEU A 298 0.37 -15.46 -20.80
N LEU A 299 0.18 -14.15 -20.92
CA LEU A 299 -0.12 -13.45 -22.16
C LEU A 299 0.98 -12.44 -22.47
N GLU A 300 1.41 -12.41 -23.72
CA GLU A 300 2.35 -11.42 -24.23
C GLU A 300 1.58 -10.35 -25.01
N ILE A 301 1.71 -9.10 -24.59
CA ILE A 301 1.10 -7.95 -25.29
C ILE A 301 2.22 -7.02 -25.78
N PRO A 302 2.38 -6.85 -27.11
CA PRO A 302 3.32 -5.89 -27.65
C PRO A 302 2.82 -4.46 -27.38
N LEU A 303 3.75 -3.59 -26.98
CA LEU A 303 3.52 -2.21 -26.61
C LEU A 303 4.12 -1.28 -27.66
N ALA A 304 3.40 -0.24 -28.04
CA ALA A 304 3.87 0.76 -29.01
C ALA A 304 4.77 1.82 -28.33
N PHE A 305 5.93 1.39 -27.79
CA PHE A 305 6.95 2.31 -27.28
C PHE A 305 8.37 1.85 -27.63
N ASN A 306 9.29 2.82 -27.72
CA ASN A 306 10.69 2.57 -28.04
C ASN A 306 11.49 2.43 -26.74
N ALA A 307 11.78 1.18 -26.35
CA ALA A 307 12.50 0.90 -25.11
C ALA A 307 13.93 1.46 -25.05
N ASP A 308 14.53 1.85 -26.19
CA ASP A 308 15.85 2.50 -26.22
C ASP A 308 15.74 3.99 -25.90
N LYS A 309 14.63 4.64 -26.27
CA LYS A 309 14.42 6.09 -26.16
C LYS A 309 13.45 6.51 -25.06
N GLU A 310 12.70 5.58 -24.49
CA GLU A 310 11.61 5.86 -23.55
C GLU A 310 11.72 4.96 -22.32
N ASP A 311 11.47 5.53 -21.14
CA ASP A 311 11.33 4.81 -19.88
C ASP A 311 9.85 4.54 -19.59
N VAL A 312 9.56 3.34 -19.10
CA VAL A 312 8.25 3.03 -18.51
C VAL A 312 8.23 3.58 -17.09
N ILE A 313 7.29 4.49 -16.81
CA ILE A 313 7.05 5.05 -15.48
C ILE A 313 6.15 4.11 -14.67
N SER A 314 5.06 3.66 -15.29
CA SER A 314 4.10 2.75 -14.68
C SER A 314 3.36 1.97 -15.75
N ALA A 315 2.90 0.77 -15.41
CA ALA A 315 2.05 -0.02 -16.29
C ALA A 315 0.96 -0.73 -15.48
N GLU A 316 -0.22 -0.86 -16.08
CA GLU A 316 -1.40 -1.49 -15.48
C GLU A 316 -2.08 -2.40 -16.51
N ALA A 317 -2.52 -3.59 -16.10
CA ALA A 317 -3.29 -4.51 -16.93
C ALA A 317 -4.72 -4.57 -16.39
N ILE A 318 -5.69 -4.34 -17.27
CA ILE A 318 -7.11 -4.25 -16.95
C ILE A 318 -7.86 -5.27 -17.81
N VAL A 319 -8.76 -6.04 -17.20
CA VAL A 319 -9.71 -6.87 -17.94
C VAL A 319 -10.94 -6.02 -18.22
N THR A 320 -11.28 -5.92 -19.50
CA THR A 320 -12.46 -5.20 -20.01
C THR A 320 -13.45 -6.23 -20.58
N ASP A 321 -14.74 -5.86 -20.60
CA ASP A 321 -15.86 -6.77 -20.86
C ASP A 321 -16.03 -7.86 -19.79
N THR A 322 -16.07 -7.44 -18.52
CA THR A 322 -16.20 -8.32 -17.36
C THR A 322 -17.64 -8.69 -17.03
N SER A 323 -18.62 -8.18 -17.80
CA SER A 323 -20.06 -8.36 -17.58
C SER A 323 -20.49 -9.83 -17.51
N ARG A 324 -19.63 -10.71 -18.04
CA ARG A 324 -19.82 -12.15 -18.15
C ARG A 324 -18.80 -12.96 -17.36
N LEU A 325 -17.98 -12.34 -16.53
CA LEU A 325 -16.93 -13.07 -15.80
C LEU A 325 -17.35 -13.24 -14.33
N LYS A 326 -17.14 -14.43 -13.78
CA LYS A 326 -17.34 -14.67 -12.33
C LYS A 326 -16.17 -14.15 -11.51
N ALA A 327 -14.97 -14.33 -12.04
CA ALA A 327 -13.74 -13.87 -11.42
C ALA A 327 -12.74 -13.53 -12.51
N TRP A 328 -12.00 -12.44 -12.31
CA TRP A 328 -10.93 -12.06 -13.21
C TRP A 328 -9.82 -11.33 -12.45
N ARG A 329 -8.60 -11.51 -12.92
CA ARG A 329 -7.42 -10.78 -12.47
C ARG A 329 -6.44 -10.71 -13.63
N ALA A 330 -5.82 -9.57 -13.85
CA ALA A 330 -4.68 -9.42 -14.73
C ALA A 330 -3.57 -8.71 -13.95
N SER A 331 -2.33 -9.20 -14.08
CA SER A 331 -1.18 -8.62 -13.41
C SER A 331 0.05 -8.68 -14.30
N ILE A 332 0.68 -7.52 -14.52
CA ILE A 332 1.93 -7.42 -15.26
C ILE A 332 3.04 -8.05 -14.41
N GLN A 333 3.62 -9.13 -14.91
CA GLN A 333 4.75 -9.80 -14.28
C GLN A 333 6.06 -9.05 -14.56
N LYS A 334 6.27 -8.67 -15.82
CA LYS A 334 7.44 -7.92 -16.28
C LYS A 334 7.19 -7.25 -17.62
N ILE A 335 8.01 -6.27 -17.96
CA ILE A 335 8.11 -5.68 -19.30
C ILE A 335 9.55 -5.89 -19.77
N VAL A 336 9.74 -6.51 -20.93
CA VAL A 336 11.07 -6.75 -21.53
C VAL A 336 11.05 -6.18 -22.94
N GLY A 337 11.93 -5.21 -23.21
CA GLY A 337 11.87 -4.43 -24.45
C GLY A 337 10.51 -3.75 -24.57
N ASN A 338 9.81 -4.01 -25.67
CA ASN A 338 8.47 -3.49 -25.94
C ASN A 338 7.35 -4.52 -25.70
N VAL A 339 7.59 -5.57 -24.91
CA VAL A 339 6.58 -6.62 -24.64
C VAL A 339 6.21 -6.66 -23.16
N ALA A 340 4.92 -6.57 -22.86
CA ALA A 340 4.38 -6.80 -21.53
C ALA A 340 3.99 -8.28 -21.34
N TYR A 341 4.49 -8.88 -20.27
CA TYR A 341 4.15 -10.25 -19.86
C TYR A 341 3.10 -10.17 -18.76
N ILE A 342 1.88 -10.59 -19.06
CA ILE A 342 0.73 -10.47 -18.17
C ILE A 342 0.33 -11.87 -17.72
N ARG A 343 0.32 -12.12 -16.41
CA ARG A 343 -0.35 -13.29 -15.86
C ARG A 343 -1.80 -12.92 -15.60
N TYR A 344 -2.71 -13.70 -16.14
CA TYR A 344 -4.14 -13.46 -15.96
C TYR A 344 -4.84 -14.72 -15.46
N LEU A 345 -5.83 -14.49 -14.60
CA LEU A 345 -6.79 -15.49 -14.14
C LEU A 345 -8.16 -15.05 -14.61
N ILE A 346 -8.86 -15.85 -15.41
CA ILE A 346 -10.26 -15.59 -15.78
C ILE A 346 -11.08 -16.86 -15.55
N ALA A 347 -12.22 -16.72 -14.90
CA ALA A 347 -13.22 -17.77 -14.72
C ALA A 347 -14.56 -17.33 -15.33
N GLY A 348 -15.11 -18.19 -16.21
CA GLY A 348 -16.27 -17.89 -17.04
C GLY A 348 -17.63 -17.83 -16.34
N LEU A 349 -18.65 -17.63 -17.17
CA LEU A 349 -20.07 -17.41 -16.87
C LEU A 349 -20.75 -18.53 -16.07
N ASP A 350 -21.70 -18.14 -15.21
CA ASP A 350 -22.77 -19.05 -14.82
C ASP A 350 -23.63 -19.39 -16.03
N VAL A 351 -24.08 -20.63 -16.04
CA VAL A 351 -25.11 -21.09 -16.96
C VAL A 351 -26.37 -20.27 -16.66
N PHE A 352 -26.73 -19.31 -17.50
CA PHE A 352 -28.03 -18.64 -17.39
C PHE A 352 -29.12 -19.71 -17.59
N GLY A 353 -29.71 -20.15 -16.49
CA GLY A 353 -30.63 -21.29 -16.43
C GLY A 353 -31.65 -21.16 -15.32
N SER A 354 -32.65 -20.30 -15.55
CA SER A 354 -34.03 -20.38 -15.05
C SER A 354 -34.26 -20.65 -13.55
N ASP A 355 -34.40 -19.59 -12.75
CA ASP A 355 -34.91 -19.66 -11.37
C ASP A 355 -36.42 -20.02 -11.26
N ASN A 356 -37.04 -20.66 -12.26
CA ASN A 356 -38.48 -20.99 -12.21
C ASN A 356 -38.90 -22.19 -13.08
N LEU A 357 -38.20 -23.33 -12.99
CA LEU A 357 -38.69 -24.57 -13.61
C LEU A 357 -38.84 -25.70 -12.58
N SER A 358 -40.09 -26.13 -12.43
CA SER A 358 -40.56 -27.15 -11.49
C SER A 358 -39.84 -28.49 -11.66
N ALA A 359 -39.71 -29.21 -10.54
CA ALA A 359 -38.85 -30.37 -10.27
C ALA A 359 -39.13 -31.68 -11.05
N SER A 360 -39.46 -31.66 -12.35
CA SER A 360 -39.78 -32.92 -13.07
C SER A 360 -39.39 -33.00 -14.55
N VAL A 361 -38.53 -32.10 -15.06
CA VAL A 361 -38.04 -32.18 -16.46
C VAL A 361 -36.53 -32.44 -16.46
N PRO A 362 -36.01 -33.40 -17.24
CA PRO A 362 -34.58 -33.64 -17.36
C PRO A 362 -33.89 -32.34 -17.79
N THR A 363 -32.96 -31.86 -16.97
CA THR A 363 -32.24 -30.60 -17.19
C THR A 363 -31.62 -30.60 -18.59
N PRO A 364 -32.02 -29.68 -19.48
CA PRO A 364 -31.34 -29.55 -20.76
C PRO A 364 -29.86 -29.27 -20.49
N LYS A 365 -28.97 -29.97 -21.19
CA LYS A 365 -27.54 -29.61 -21.22
C LYS A 365 -27.44 -28.19 -21.76
N VAL A 366 -27.40 -27.20 -20.88
CA VAL A 366 -27.26 -25.82 -21.30
C VAL A 366 -25.84 -25.69 -21.84
N ALA A 367 -25.75 -25.51 -23.15
CA ALA A 367 -24.49 -25.26 -23.82
C ALA A 367 -23.99 -23.89 -23.36
N CYS A 368 -22.92 -23.88 -22.56
CA CYS A 368 -22.21 -22.66 -22.29
C CYS A 368 -21.47 -22.28 -23.59
N ALA A 369 -21.90 -21.20 -24.21
CA ALA A 369 -21.16 -20.60 -25.32
C ALA A 369 -19.95 -19.90 -24.72
N GLY A 370 -18.74 -20.31 -25.13
CA GLY A 370 -17.50 -19.63 -24.72
C GLY A 370 -17.57 -18.13 -24.96
N GLY A 371 -16.89 -17.36 -24.11
CA GLY A 371 -16.83 -15.90 -24.21
C GLY A 371 -15.48 -15.41 -24.71
N GLU A 372 -15.40 -14.11 -24.97
CA GLU A 372 -14.13 -13.39 -25.11
C GLU A 372 -14.03 -12.37 -23.97
N ALA A 373 -12.82 -12.14 -23.46
CA ALA A 373 -12.50 -11.00 -22.61
C ALA A 373 -11.35 -10.23 -23.25
N THR A 374 -11.29 -8.92 -23.02
CA THR A 374 -10.20 -8.10 -23.55
C THR A 374 -9.28 -7.65 -22.43
N ILE A 375 -8.01 -8.04 -22.48
CA ILE A 375 -6.98 -7.57 -21.55
C ILE A 375 -6.30 -6.36 -22.18
N THR A 376 -6.43 -5.20 -21.54
CA THR A 376 -5.81 -3.94 -21.94
C THR A 376 -4.64 -3.61 -21.02
N VAL A 377 -3.47 -3.33 -21.58
CA VAL A 377 -2.32 -2.78 -20.86
C VAL A 377 -2.20 -1.29 -21.16
N ASN A 378 -2.21 -0.48 -20.10
CA ASN A 378 -1.91 0.94 -20.17
C ASN A 378 -0.50 1.17 -19.62
N VAL A 379 0.34 1.83 -20.40
CA VAL A 379 1.73 2.13 -20.05
C VAL A 379 1.91 3.64 -20.07
N LEU A 380 2.25 4.21 -18.93
CA LEU A 380 2.72 5.58 -18.83
C LEU A 380 4.23 5.58 -19.09
N LYS A 381 4.67 6.33 -20.08
CA LYS A 381 6.06 6.40 -20.51
C LYS A 381 6.54 7.85 -20.58
N ARG A 382 7.86 8.03 -20.56
CA ARG A 382 8.53 9.31 -20.83
C ARG A 382 9.77 9.10 -21.70
N PRO A 383 10.23 10.12 -22.44
CA PRO A 383 11.54 10.07 -23.06
C PRO A 383 12.65 9.89 -22.02
N LYS A 384 13.69 9.13 -22.38
CA LYS A 384 14.95 9.10 -21.63
C LYS A 384 15.64 10.46 -21.80
N GLY A 385 16.10 11.02 -20.69
CA GLY A 385 16.79 12.31 -20.62
C GLY A 385 18.28 12.20 -20.95
#